data_AF-A0A4Y7QCW3-F1
#
_entry.id   AF-A0A4Y7QCW3-F1
#
_cell.length_a   1.000
_cell.length_b   1.000
_cell.length_c   1.000
_cell.angle_alpha   90.00
_cell.angle_beta   90.00
_cell.angle_gamma   90.00
#
_symmetry.space_group_name_H-M   'P 1'
#
loop_
_entity.id
_entity.type
_entity.pdbx_description
1 polymer ?
#
loop_
_entity_poly.entity_id
_entity_poly.type
_entity_poly.pdbx_seq_one_letter_code
_entity_poly.pdbx_strand_id
1 'polypeptide(L)'
;MWGIMVIIFLTGMNETSNWIVLLAFDLCQNCVLQLPEEPDRDCSSHASSHPMIRFRFVVGYILRMRNREKALEIVKTLENASNTAFTCKGPCGKVDVCGIHFRCIQCEDYILCADCISSYESDQVDYHSLSHIFIRFSGEPLIFHPKQEEGTVSDQARMANIEAVLGKFEERLAKQEHVMQSLTEELSAIRMTMEKGFQLKKE
;
A
#
# COMPACT_ATOMS: atom_id res chain seq x y z
N MET A 1 48.07 26.04 -52.17
CA MET A 1 46.68 25.57 -52.03
C MET A 1 46.69 24.06 -51.81
N TRP A 2 46.77 23.62 -50.57
CA TRP A 2 46.53 22.25 -50.12
C TRP A 2 45.68 22.38 -48.85
N GLY A 3 44.43 21.91 -48.92
CA GLY A 3 43.44 22.09 -47.86
C GLY A 3 43.65 21.09 -46.74
N ILE A 4 43.78 21.60 -45.51
CA ILE A 4 43.86 20.81 -44.27
C ILE A 4 42.46 20.29 -43.96
N MET A 5 42.27 18.97 -44.03
CA MET A 5 41.06 18.29 -43.62
C MET A 5 41.13 18.08 -42.10
N VAL A 6 40.42 18.91 -41.34
CA VAL A 6 40.27 18.77 -39.89
C VAL A 6 39.28 17.64 -39.62
N ILE A 7 39.77 16.52 -39.09
CA ILE A 7 38.93 15.43 -38.59
C ILE A 7 38.52 15.81 -37.16
N ILE A 8 37.27 16.25 -36.99
CA ILE A 8 36.65 16.43 -35.68
C ILE A 8 36.10 15.06 -35.26
N PHE A 9 36.68 14.47 -34.21
CA PHE A 9 36.08 13.36 -33.49
C PHE A 9 34.85 13.87 -32.72
N LEU A 10 33.66 13.61 -33.25
CA LEU A 10 32.42 13.72 -32.49
C LEU A 10 32.15 12.36 -31.81
N THR A 11 32.65 12.19 -30.59
CA THR A 11 32.12 11.22 -29.64
C THR A 11 30.77 11.73 -29.13
N GLY A 12 29.72 11.48 -29.91
CA GLY A 12 28.34 11.76 -29.53
C GLY A 12 27.72 10.52 -28.89
N MET A 13 27.74 10.48 -27.56
CA MET A 13 26.85 9.66 -26.75
C MET A 13 25.40 10.05 -27.08
N ASN A 14 24.53 9.08 -27.34
CA ASN A 14 23.12 9.04 -26.91
C ASN A 14 22.44 7.76 -27.42
N GLU A 15 23.01 6.61 -27.05
CA GLU A 15 22.17 5.43 -26.82
C GLU A 15 21.56 5.59 -25.43
N THR A 16 20.50 6.38 -25.32
CA THR A 16 19.51 6.18 -24.26
C THR A 16 18.86 4.83 -24.54
N SER A 17 19.58 3.78 -24.16
CA SER A 17 19.03 2.47 -23.87
C SER A 17 17.78 2.73 -23.06
N ASN A 18 16.65 2.35 -23.65
CA ASN A 18 15.32 2.43 -23.09
C ASN A 18 15.26 1.43 -21.93
N TRP A 19 16.01 1.71 -20.86
CA TRP A 19 15.74 1.20 -19.54
C TRP A 19 14.48 1.94 -19.11
N ILE A 20 13.33 1.45 -19.61
CA ILE A 20 12.11 1.52 -18.83
C ILE A 20 12.48 0.75 -17.57
N VAL A 21 12.95 1.52 -16.60
CA VAL A 21 13.20 1.09 -15.26
C VAL A 21 11.84 0.54 -14.81
N LEU A 22 11.73 -0.79 -14.79
CA LEU A 22 10.60 -1.58 -14.30
C LEU A 22 10.44 -1.41 -12.78
N LEU A 23 10.49 -0.17 -12.27
CA LEU A 23 10.29 0.18 -10.86
C LEU A 23 8.80 0.30 -10.47
N ALA A 24 7.88 -0.05 -11.36
CA ALA A 24 6.45 0.15 -11.11
C ALA A 24 5.76 -1.09 -10.50
N PHE A 25 6.38 -1.76 -9.54
CA PHE A 25 5.68 -2.72 -8.66
C PHE A 25 5.75 -2.17 -7.25
N ASP A 26 4.67 -1.55 -6.77
CA ASP A 26 4.74 -0.77 -5.53
C ASP A 26 4.81 -1.65 -4.28
N LEU A 27 4.15 -2.82 -4.24
CA LEU A 27 4.13 -3.65 -3.03
C LEU A 27 3.91 -5.14 -3.37
N CYS A 28 4.74 -6.03 -2.79
CA CYS A 28 4.40 -7.45 -2.69
C CYS A 28 3.34 -7.66 -1.60
N GLN A 29 2.57 -8.75 -1.64
CA GLN A 29 1.54 -9.06 -0.62
C GLN A 29 2.03 -8.93 0.84
N ASN A 30 3.32 -9.21 1.12
CA ASN A 30 3.92 -9.01 2.45
C ASN A 30 4.21 -7.54 2.78
N CYS A 31 4.71 -6.73 1.83
CA CYS A 31 4.87 -5.28 2.01
C CYS A 31 3.53 -4.55 2.06
N VAL A 32 2.51 -5.11 1.40
CA VAL A 32 1.13 -4.67 1.59
C VAL A 32 0.76 -4.84 3.05
N LEU A 33 0.91 -6.02 3.65
CA LEU A 33 0.52 -6.26 5.06
C LEU A 33 1.39 -5.49 6.07
N GLN A 34 2.69 -5.39 5.82
CA GLN A 34 3.66 -4.71 6.67
C GLN A 34 4.15 -3.43 5.99
N LEU A 35 3.31 -2.40 5.92
CA LEU A 35 3.80 -1.07 5.55
C LEU A 35 4.85 -0.66 6.60
N PRO A 36 6.13 -0.47 6.24
CA PRO A 36 7.04 0.21 7.15
C PRO A 36 6.45 1.60 7.42
N GLU A 37 6.48 2.04 8.68
CA GLU A 37 6.04 3.39 9.08
C GLU A 37 6.83 4.49 8.34
N GLU A 38 7.99 4.15 7.77
CA GLU A 38 8.83 5.03 6.98
C GLU A 38 8.94 4.56 5.51
N PRO A 39 8.66 5.44 4.53
CA PRO A 39 8.61 5.12 3.10
C PRO A 39 9.97 4.94 2.41
N ASP A 40 11.09 5.04 3.12
CA ASP A 40 12.41 5.24 2.50
C ASP A 40 13.18 3.95 2.14
N ARG A 41 12.61 2.77 2.43
CA ARG A 41 13.24 1.52 1.99
C ARG A 41 12.66 1.07 0.67
N ASP A 42 13.42 1.41 -0.37
CA ASP A 42 13.26 0.94 -1.74
C ASP A 42 13.08 -0.59 -1.77
N CYS A 43 11.86 -1.05 -2.03
CA CYS A 43 11.48 -2.47 -2.01
C CYS A 43 11.93 -3.21 -3.30
N SER A 44 12.96 -2.70 -3.98
CA SER A 44 13.45 -3.09 -5.30
C SER A 44 14.05 -4.50 -5.39
N SER A 45 14.10 -5.25 -4.28
CA SER A 45 14.80 -6.54 -4.16
C SER A 45 13.94 -7.70 -3.63
N HIS A 46 12.62 -7.72 -3.89
CA HIS A 46 11.80 -8.88 -3.55
C HIS A 46 11.80 -9.94 -4.66
N ALA A 47 12.06 -11.19 -4.28
CA ALA A 47 11.84 -12.34 -5.16
C ALA A 47 10.36 -12.44 -5.55
N SER A 48 10.09 -12.69 -6.83
CA SER A 48 8.79 -12.58 -7.51
C SER A 48 7.77 -13.69 -7.15
N SER A 49 7.94 -14.36 -6.00
CA SER A 49 7.17 -15.53 -5.56
C SER A 49 5.77 -15.22 -5.00
N HIS A 50 5.37 -13.94 -4.97
CA HIS A 50 4.08 -13.51 -4.41
C HIS A 50 3.34 -12.53 -5.34
N PRO A 51 2.01 -12.39 -5.18
CA PRO A 51 1.22 -11.40 -5.90
C PRO A 51 1.79 -9.98 -5.72
N MET A 52 1.93 -9.26 -6.84
CA MET A 52 2.35 -7.86 -6.86
C MET A 52 1.20 -7.00 -7.38
N ILE A 53 0.97 -5.86 -6.72
CA ILE A 53 -0.03 -4.86 -7.14
C ILE A 53 0.70 -3.74 -7.87
N ARG A 54 0.18 -3.34 -9.03
CA ARG A 54 0.78 -2.32 -9.89
C ARG A 54 -0.12 -1.09 -9.98
N PHE A 55 0.32 0.04 -9.44
CA PHE A 55 -0.39 1.32 -9.56
C PHE A 55 0.23 2.17 -10.67
N ARG A 56 -0.56 2.48 -11.71
CA ARG A 56 -0.07 3.28 -12.86
C ARG A 56 -0.02 4.78 -12.56
N PHE A 57 -0.70 5.24 -11.52
CA PHE A 57 -0.85 6.67 -11.21
C PHE A 57 -0.66 6.95 -9.73
N VAL A 58 -0.25 8.18 -9.39
CA VAL A 58 -0.21 8.67 -8.00
C VAL A 58 -1.63 8.76 -7.49
N VAL A 59 -2.03 7.72 -6.75
CA VAL A 59 -3.37 7.66 -6.16
C VAL A 59 -3.30 8.21 -4.72
N GLY A 60 -4.26 9.04 -4.34
CA GLY A 60 -4.39 9.52 -2.96
C GLY A 60 -4.42 8.37 -1.93
N TYR A 61 -3.94 8.64 -0.70
CA TYR A 61 -3.80 7.64 0.37
C TYR A 61 -5.07 6.79 0.59
N ILE A 62 -6.24 7.44 0.68
CA ILE A 62 -7.53 6.76 0.93
C ILE A 62 -7.84 5.73 -0.17
N LEU A 63 -7.61 6.09 -1.42
CA LEU A 63 -7.93 5.21 -2.55
C LEU A 63 -6.89 4.08 -2.67
N ARG A 64 -5.63 4.30 -2.30
CA ARG A 64 -4.65 3.21 -2.12
C ARG A 64 -5.12 2.18 -1.10
N MET A 65 -5.61 2.62 0.05
CA MET A 65 -6.14 1.71 1.09
C MET A 65 -7.34 0.90 0.61
N ARG A 66 -8.31 1.53 -0.08
CA ARG A 66 -9.47 0.81 -0.65
C ARG A 66 -9.08 -0.21 -1.71
N ASN A 67 -8.15 0.15 -2.61
CA ASN A 67 -7.68 -0.76 -3.65
C ASN A 67 -6.92 -1.95 -3.03
N ARG A 68 -6.21 -1.71 -1.93
CA ARG A 68 -5.55 -2.75 -1.13
C ARG A 68 -6.56 -3.72 -0.51
N GLU A 69 -7.60 -3.22 0.15
CA GLU A 69 -8.63 -4.09 0.75
C GLU A 69 -9.28 -4.98 -0.30
N LYS A 70 -9.64 -4.40 -1.45
CA LYS A 70 -10.19 -5.16 -2.59
C LYS A 70 -9.21 -6.18 -3.15
N ALA A 71 -7.92 -5.85 -3.27
CA ALA A 71 -6.91 -6.81 -3.71
C ALA A 71 -6.83 -8.03 -2.77
N LEU A 72 -6.88 -7.80 -1.45
CA LEU A 72 -6.88 -8.88 -0.46
C LEU A 72 -8.13 -9.75 -0.55
N GLU A 73 -9.30 -9.15 -0.77
CA GLU A 73 -10.55 -9.89 -1.00
C GLU A 73 -10.48 -10.77 -2.25
N ILE A 74 -9.93 -10.24 -3.34
CA ILE A 74 -9.72 -11.02 -4.56
C ILE A 74 -8.74 -12.17 -4.33
N VAL A 75 -7.62 -11.94 -3.64
CA VAL A 75 -6.66 -13.01 -3.32
C VAL A 75 -7.30 -14.11 -2.48
N LYS A 76 -8.06 -13.76 -1.43
CA LYS A 76 -8.81 -14.74 -0.64
C LYS A 76 -9.83 -15.52 -1.47
N THR A 77 -10.48 -14.85 -2.42
CA THR A 77 -11.41 -15.51 -3.34
C THR A 77 -10.68 -16.49 -4.25
N LEU A 78 -9.51 -16.11 -4.76
CA LEU A 78 -8.66 -16.96 -5.61
C LEU A 78 -8.04 -18.14 -4.84
N GLU A 79 -7.70 -17.97 -3.56
CA GLU A 79 -7.22 -19.05 -2.68
C GLU A 79 -8.27 -20.15 -2.50
N ASN A 80 -9.55 -19.77 -2.44
CA ASN A 80 -10.65 -20.70 -2.26
C ASN A 80 -11.19 -21.27 -3.59
N ALA A 81 -10.94 -20.58 -4.71
CA ALA A 81 -11.34 -21.03 -6.04
C ALA A 81 -10.25 -21.92 -6.64
N SER A 82 -10.51 -23.22 -6.76
CA SER A 82 -9.62 -24.14 -7.50
C SER A 82 -9.37 -23.59 -8.90
N ASN A 83 -8.10 -23.38 -9.29
CA ASN A 83 -7.64 -22.79 -10.56
C ASN A 83 -8.54 -23.11 -11.75
N THR A 84 -9.59 -22.31 -11.95
CA THR A 84 -10.48 -22.45 -13.09
C THR A 84 -9.79 -21.81 -14.28
N ALA A 85 -9.82 -22.51 -15.42
CA ALA A 85 -9.44 -21.94 -16.70
C ALA A 85 -10.09 -20.55 -16.85
N PHE A 86 -9.29 -19.55 -17.19
CA PHE A 86 -9.80 -18.20 -17.45
C PHE A 86 -9.54 -17.88 -18.92
N THR A 87 -10.37 -16.98 -19.46
CA THR A 87 -10.21 -16.47 -20.82
C THR A 87 -9.61 -15.08 -20.75
N CYS A 88 -8.45 -14.88 -21.35
CA CYS A 88 -7.85 -13.55 -21.48
C CYS A 88 -8.83 -12.63 -22.22
N LYS A 89 -9.17 -11.50 -21.59
CA LYS A 89 -10.06 -10.47 -22.17
C LYS A 89 -9.33 -9.51 -23.12
N GLY A 90 -8.02 -9.70 -23.31
CA GLY A 90 -7.24 -8.99 -24.32
C GLY A 90 -7.46 -9.54 -25.73
N PRO A 91 -6.80 -8.93 -26.74
CA PRO A 91 -6.97 -9.31 -28.14
C PRO A 91 -6.55 -10.75 -28.45
N CYS A 92 -5.77 -11.39 -27.59
CA CYS A 92 -5.32 -12.76 -27.82
C CYS A 92 -6.43 -13.80 -27.60
N GLY A 93 -7.46 -13.50 -26.78
CA GLY A 93 -8.57 -14.41 -26.47
C GLY A 93 -8.16 -15.79 -25.92
N LYS A 94 -6.90 -15.97 -25.51
CA LYS A 94 -6.36 -17.26 -25.08
C LYS A 94 -7.12 -17.73 -23.85
N VAL A 95 -7.57 -18.99 -23.87
CA VAL A 95 -8.01 -19.70 -22.68
C VAL A 95 -6.78 -20.38 -22.11
N ASP A 96 -6.41 -20.02 -20.89
CA ASP A 96 -5.22 -20.53 -20.25
C ASP A 96 -5.56 -20.98 -18.83
N VAL A 97 -4.84 -22.00 -18.37
CA VAL A 97 -4.92 -22.55 -17.02
C VAL A 97 -3.60 -22.34 -16.30
N CYS A 98 -2.49 -22.20 -17.04
CA CYS A 98 -1.14 -22.28 -16.53
C CYS A 98 -0.34 -21.03 -16.94
N GLY A 99 -0.05 -20.13 -16.01
CA GLY A 99 0.73 -18.94 -16.32
C GLY A 99 0.60 -17.82 -15.31
N ILE A 100 1.12 -16.65 -15.68
CA ILE A 100 0.97 -15.40 -14.93
C ILE A 100 -0.21 -14.63 -15.51
N HIS A 101 -1.15 -14.29 -14.64
CA HIS A 101 -2.39 -13.62 -15.00
C HIS A 101 -2.54 -12.33 -14.21
N PHE A 102 -3.31 -11.41 -14.79
CA PHE A 102 -3.51 -10.08 -14.26
C PHE A 102 -5.01 -9.81 -14.18
N ARG A 103 -5.57 -9.79 -12.97
CA ARG A 103 -7.00 -9.48 -12.75
C ARG A 103 -7.17 -8.02 -12.39
N CYS A 104 -8.13 -7.36 -13.02
CA CYS A 104 -8.51 -6.00 -12.66
C CYS A 104 -9.21 -5.99 -11.28
N ILE A 105 -8.84 -5.06 -10.40
CA ILE A 105 -9.48 -4.90 -9.08
C ILE A 105 -10.86 -4.25 -9.22
N GLN A 106 -11.02 -3.38 -10.21
CA GLN A 106 -12.23 -2.58 -10.40
C GLN A 106 -13.29 -3.30 -11.24
N CYS A 107 -12.90 -4.26 -12.08
CA CYS A 107 -13.82 -4.96 -12.97
C CYS A 107 -13.93 -6.43 -12.63
N GLU A 108 -15.17 -6.90 -12.51
CA GLU A 108 -15.49 -8.31 -12.36
C GLU A 108 -15.04 -9.07 -13.61
N ASP A 109 -14.31 -10.16 -13.40
CA ASP A 109 -13.88 -11.12 -14.42
C ASP A 109 -13.07 -10.57 -15.61
N TYR A 110 -12.43 -9.41 -15.41
CA TYR A 110 -11.47 -8.89 -16.38
C TYR A 110 -10.07 -9.39 -16.06
N ILE A 111 -9.62 -10.39 -16.82
CA ILE A 111 -8.31 -11.04 -16.64
C ILE A 111 -7.51 -10.92 -17.93
N LEU A 112 -6.24 -10.51 -17.82
CA LEU A 112 -5.27 -10.45 -18.91
C LEU A 112 -4.13 -11.44 -18.68
N CYS A 113 -3.58 -12.00 -19.76
CA CYS A 113 -2.30 -12.71 -19.72
C CYS A 113 -1.11 -11.74 -19.70
N ALA A 114 0.09 -12.27 -19.44
CA ALA A 114 1.35 -11.50 -19.45
C ALA A 114 1.57 -10.70 -20.75
N ASP A 115 1.33 -11.29 -21.92
CA ASP A 115 1.50 -10.60 -23.21
C ASP A 115 0.55 -9.40 -23.33
N CYS A 116 -0.73 -9.61 -22.97
CA CYS A 116 -1.77 -8.58 -23.14
C CYS A 116 -1.64 -7.44 -22.13
N ILE A 117 -1.17 -7.69 -20.90
CA ILE A 117 -0.93 -6.61 -19.96
C ILE A 117 0.25 -5.74 -20.42
N SER A 118 1.30 -6.33 -21.03
CA SER A 118 2.41 -5.55 -21.59
C SER A 118 1.97 -4.66 -22.76
N SER A 119 1.09 -5.16 -23.65
CA SER A 119 0.51 -4.34 -24.73
C SER A 119 -0.44 -3.26 -24.22
N TYR A 120 -1.14 -3.53 -23.12
CA TYR A 120 -1.97 -2.54 -22.44
C TYR A 120 -1.14 -1.44 -21.79
N GLU A 121 0.03 -1.78 -21.28
CA GLU A 121 0.98 -0.82 -20.70
C GLU A 121 1.62 0.08 -21.74
N SER A 122 1.82 -0.40 -22.97
CA SER A 122 2.39 0.40 -24.06
C SER A 122 1.38 1.33 -24.75
N ASP A 123 0.18 1.51 -24.19
CA ASP A 123 -0.92 2.33 -24.72
C ASP A 123 -1.36 1.95 -26.15
N GLN A 124 -1.02 0.74 -26.61
CA GLN A 124 -1.35 0.29 -27.96
C GLN A 124 -2.79 -0.19 -28.09
N VAL A 125 -3.53 -0.30 -26.98
CA VAL A 125 -4.80 -1.03 -26.93
C VAL A 125 -5.80 -0.42 -25.94
N ASP A 126 -6.94 0.05 -26.45
CA ASP A 126 -8.00 0.76 -25.70
C ASP A 126 -9.16 -0.14 -25.24
N TYR A 127 -8.89 -1.38 -24.82
CA TYR A 127 -9.96 -2.30 -24.37
C TYR A 127 -10.32 -2.19 -22.88
N HIS A 128 -9.60 -1.37 -22.12
CA HIS A 128 -9.83 -1.19 -20.68
C HIS A 128 -9.34 0.17 -20.19
N SER A 129 -9.94 0.70 -19.12
CA SER A 129 -9.53 2.01 -18.59
C SER A 129 -8.13 1.95 -18.00
N LEU A 130 -7.17 2.70 -18.57
CA LEU A 130 -5.78 2.80 -18.10
C LEU A 130 -5.66 3.12 -16.59
N SER A 131 -6.69 3.73 -16.01
CA SER A 131 -6.79 4.05 -14.58
C SER A 131 -7.02 2.84 -13.66
N HIS A 132 -7.40 1.69 -14.23
CA HIS A 132 -7.67 0.48 -13.47
C HIS A 132 -6.38 -0.20 -13.01
N ILE A 133 -6.48 -0.86 -11.86
CA ILE A 133 -5.34 -1.48 -11.17
C ILE A 133 -5.45 -2.98 -11.36
N PHE A 134 -4.32 -3.58 -11.69
CA PHE A 134 -4.21 -5.01 -11.89
C PHE A 134 -3.44 -5.65 -10.74
N ILE A 135 -3.92 -6.82 -10.32
CA ILE A 135 -3.18 -7.72 -9.42
C ILE A 135 -2.60 -8.86 -10.24
N ARG A 136 -1.33 -9.17 -9.98
CA ARG A 136 -0.65 -10.32 -10.58
C ARG A 136 -0.92 -11.57 -9.75
N PHE A 137 -1.32 -12.68 -10.38
CA PHE A 137 -1.41 -13.99 -9.74
C PHE A 137 -0.90 -15.07 -10.70
N SER A 138 -0.29 -16.12 -10.16
CA SER A 138 0.09 -17.30 -10.93
C SER A 138 -1.04 -18.34 -10.87
N GLY A 139 -1.38 -18.95 -12.01
CA GLY A 139 -2.33 -20.06 -12.10
C GLY A 139 -1.74 -21.41 -11.68
N GLU A 140 -0.44 -21.49 -11.38
CA GLU A 140 0.03 -22.58 -10.51
C GLU A 140 -0.68 -22.43 -9.17
N PRO A 141 -1.21 -23.53 -8.57
CA PRO A 141 -1.75 -23.48 -7.23
C PRO A 141 -0.72 -22.74 -6.39
N LEU A 142 -1.10 -21.60 -5.83
CA LEU A 142 -0.25 -20.94 -4.86
C LEU A 142 -0.14 -21.94 -3.72
N ILE A 143 0.93 -22.75 -3.74
CA ILE A 143 1.33 -23.55 -2.59
C ILE A 143 1.85 -22.51 -1.64
N PHE A 144 0.92 -21.84 -0.97
CA PHE A 144 1.20 -21.21 0.28
C PHE A 144 1.62 -22.37 1.17
N HIS A 145 2.93 -22.58 1.29
CA HIS A 145 3.42 -23.18 2.50
C HIS A 145 2.91 -22.25 3.59
N PRO A 146 1.89 -22.62 4.38
CA PRO A 146 1.55 -21.82 5.53
C PRO A 146 2.88 -21.69 6.25
N LYS A 147 3.38 -20.45 6.41
CA LYS A 147 4.52 -20.22 7.29
C LYS A 147 4.14 -20.98 8.55
N GLN A 148 4.90 -22.03 8.88
CA GLN A 148 4.67 -22.78 10.10
C GLN A 148 4.46 -21.72 11.18
N GLU A 149 3.34 -21.84 11.89
CA GLU A 149 2.93 -20.92 12.93
C GLU A 149 3.97 -20.95 14.07
N GLU A 150 5.14 -20.36 13.86
CA GLU A 150 6.07 -19.97 14.92
C GLU A 150 5.50 -18.77 15.72
N GLY A 151 4.25 -18.36 15.44
CA GLY A 151 3.66 -17.09 15.84
C GLY A 151 2.65 -17.12 16.97
N THR A 152 2.20 -18.28 17.47
CA THR A 152 1.18 -18.29 18.56
C THR A 152 1.73 -17.69 19.86
N VAL A 153 3.02 -17.87 20.13
CA VAL A 153 3.72 -17.24 21.27
C VAL A 153 3.96 -15.74 21.01
N SER A 154 4.08 -15.33 19.76
CA SER A 154 4.35 -13.93 19.37
C SER A 154 3.11 -13.04 19.52
N ASP A 155 1.95 -13.49 19.08
CA ASP A 155 0.74 -12.67 19.13
C ASP A 155 0.23 -12.44 20.56
N GLN A 156 0.37 -13.44 21.44
CA GLN A 156 0.04 -13.25 22.86
C GLN A 156 0.96 -12.21 23.53
N ALA A 157 2.26 -12.22 23.24
CA ALA A 157 3.19 -11.22 23.74
C ALA A 157 2.90 -9.81 23.15
N ARG A 158 2.51 -9.73 21.88
CA ARG A 158 2.09 -8.48 21.24
C ARG A 158 0.82 -7.91 21.89
N MET A 159 -0.17 -8.76 22.16
CA MET A 159 -1.40 -8.34 22.85
C MET A 159 -1.12 -7.86 24.27
N ALA A 160 -0.30 -8.59 25.05
CA ALA A 160 0.09 -8.18 26.39
C ALA A 160 0.83 -6.83 26.40
N ASN A 161 1.68 -6.57 25.40
CA ASN A 161 2.35 -5.27 25.25
C ASN A 161 1.36 -4.15 24.93
N ILE A 162 0.37 -4.40 24.07
CA ILE A 162 -0.69 -3.43 23.75
C ILE A 162 -1.50 -3.11 25.01
N GLU A 163 -1.92 -4.12 25.76
CA GLU A 163 -2.64 -3.94 27.04
C GLU A 163 -1.83 -3.13 28.05
N ALA A 164 -0.53 -3.42 28.18
CA ALA A 164 0.35 -2.67 29.07
C ALA A 164 0.52 -1.20 28.65
N VAL A 165 0.54 -0.92 27.34
CA VAL A 165 0.57 0.45 26.82
C VAL A 165 -0.75 1.17 27.12
N LEU A 166 -1.89 0.51 26.91
CA LEU A 166 -3.21 1.08 27.21
C LEU A 166 -3.36 1.41 28.69
N GLY A 167 -2.91 0.54 29.60
CA GLY A 167 -2.92 0.83 31.04
C GLY A 167 -2.10 2.08 31.43
N LYS A 168 -0.94 2.31 30.78
CA LYS A 168 -0.16 3.54 30.98
C LYS A 168 -0.88 4.79 30.47
N PHE A 169 -1.67 4.67 29.41
CA PHE A 169 -2.48 5.79 28.89
C PHE A 169 -3.63 6.11 29.83
N GLU A 170 -4.33 5.12 30.36
CA GLU A 170 -5.39 5.30 31.36
C GLU A 170 -4.87 5.99 32.63
N GLU A 171 -3.70 5.58 33.13
CA GLU A 171 -3.06 6.24 34.27
C GLU A 171 -2.75 7.71 34.00
N ARG A 172 -2.23 8.03 32.79
CA ARG A 172 -1.96 9.41 32.39
C ARG A 172 -3.23 10.24 32.27
N LEU A 173 -4.31 9.65 31.75
CA LEU A 173 -5.60 10.31 31.64
C LEU A 173 -6.18 10.62 33.02
N ALA A 174 -6.13 9.67 33.96
CA ALA A 174 -6.58 9.90 35.34
C ALA A 174 -5.79 11.04 36.03
N LYS A 175 -4.48 11.11 35.81
CA LYS A 175 -3.66 12.24 36.32
C LYS A 175 -4.07 13.57 35.71
N GLN A 176 -4.33 13.61 34.40
CA GLN A 176 -4.80 14.82 33.75
C GLN A 176 -6.18 15.25 34.26
N GLU A 177 -7.09 14.29 34.49
CA GLU A 177 -8.41 14.55 35.06
C GLU A 177 -8.31 15.19 36.45
N HIS A 178 -7.47 14.66 37.32
CA HIS A 178 -7.23 15.23 38.65
C HIS A 178 -6.68 16.67 38.58
N VAL A 179 -5.74 16.95 37.68
CA VAL A 179 -5.21 18.31 37.48
C VAL A 179 -6.32 19.27 37.02
N MET A 180 -7.19 18.84 36.09
CA MET A 180 -8.32 19.65 35.64
C MET A 180 -9.33 19.91 36.76
N GLN A 181 -9.63 18.92 37.61
CA GLN A 181 -10.51 19.08 38.77
C GLN A 181 -9.92 20.08 39.77
N SER A 182 -8.64 19.94 40.12
CA SER A 182 -7.93 20.88 41.02
C SER A 182 -7.96 22.31 40.50
N LEU A 183 -7.67 22.52 39.20
CA LEU A 183 -7.74 23.85 38.59
C LEU A 183 -9.16 24.43 38.61
N THR A 184 -10.17 23.58 38.41
CA THR A 184 -11.58 23.99 38.45
C THR A 184 -11.97 24.45 39.85
N GLU A 185 -11.52 23.74 40.89
CA GLU A 185 -11.73 24.11 42.29
C GLU A 185 -11.04 25.44 42.64
N GLU A 186 -9.77 25.62 42.24
CA GLU A 186 -9.03 26.87 42.44
C GLU A 186 -9.73 28.07 41.78
N LEU A 187 -10.17 27.91 40.52
CA LEU A 187 -10.91 28.96 39.81
C LEU A 187 -12.25 29.28 40.49
N SER A 188 -12.95 28.26 41.01
CA SER A 188 -14.18 28.46 41.77
C SER A 188 -13.95 29.26 43.07
N ALA A 189 -12.85 28.99 43.77
CA ALA A 189 -12.47 29.69 45.00
C ALA A 189 -12.09 31.16 44.71
N ILE A 190 -11.31 31.40 43.64
CA ILE A 190 -10.98 32.77 43.19
C ILE A 190 -12.26 33.53 42.84
N ARG A 191 -13.18 32.92 42.09
CA ARG A 191 -14.46 33.56 41.76
C ARG A 191 -15.24 33.96 43.01
N MET A 192 -15.34 33.08 44.01
CA MET A 192 -16.03 33.39 45.26
C MET A 192 -15.37 34.52 46.06
N THR A 193 -14.04 34.63 46.04
CA THR A 193 -13.33 35.73 46.73
C THR A 193 -13.56 37.07 46.02
N MET A 194 -13.59 37.07 44.68
CA MET A 194 -13.94 38.26 43.89
C MET A 194 -15.36 38.73 44.17
N GLU A 195 -16.35 37.83 44.18
CA GLU A 195 -17.76 38.16 44.45
C GLU A 195 -17.94 38.77 45.85
N LYS A 196 -17.27 38.25 46.87
CA LYS A 196 -17.27 38.83 48.23
C LYS A 196 -16.65 40.23 48.27
N GLY A 197 -15.55 40.45 47.54
CA GLY A 197 -14.88 41.75 47.45
C GLY A 197 -15.75 42.84 46.81
N PHE A 198 -16.67 42.48 45.92
CA PHE A 198 -17.63 43.42 45.32
C PHE A 198 -18.76 43.82 46.28
N GLN A 199 -19.20 42.93 47.16
CA GLN A 199 -20.25 43.25 48.14
C GLN A 199 -19.76 44.23 49.20
N LEU A 200 -18.52 44.06 49.68
CA LEU A 200 -17.92 44.95 50.69
C LEU A 200 -17.69 46.39 50.21
N LYS A 201 -17.64 46.65 48.90
CA LYS A 201 -17.49 48.00 48.35
C LYS A 201 -18.81 48.76 48.17
N LYS A 202 -19.96 48.10 48.39
CA LYS A 202 -21.29 48.71 48.23
C LYS A 202 -21.87 49.26 49.54
N GLU A 203 -21.28 48.93 50.67
CA GLU A 203 -21.59 49.47 52.00
C GLU A 203 -20.72 50.69 52.31
#